data_AF-A0A3C0AE85-F1
#
_entry.id   AF-A0A3C0AE85-F1
#
_cell.length_a   1.000
_cell.length_b   1.000
_cell.length_c   1.000
_cell.angle_alpha   90.00
_cell.angle_beta   90.00
_cell.angle_gamma   90.00
#
_symmetry.space_group_name_H-M   'P 1'
#
loop_
_entity.id
_entity.type
_entity.pdbx_description
1 polymer ?
#
loop_
_entity_poly.entity_id
_entity_poly.type
_entity_poly.pdbx_seq_one_letter_code
_entity_poly.pdbx_strand_id
1 'polypeptide(L)'
;MCDEQEDPEIFLNRLQANPEGVLADEYNRYRERLWRIVNFRLDTRLLGRVDADDILQEAYLDASTRIGHYLNDPATTFFIWLRTIVGQTLIDVHRRHLGAQKR
;
A
#
# COMPACT_ATOMS: atom_id res chain seq x y z
N MET A 1 5.52 14.06 -12.59
CA MET A 1 5.87 12.63 -12.53
C MET A 1 7.30 12.60 -12.02
N CYS A 2 7.50 12.65 -10.70
CA CYS A 2 8.77 13.09 -10.10
C CYS A 2 9.20 12.25 -8.87
N ASP A 3 8.85 10.97 -8.82
CA ASP A 3 9.12 10.14 -7.63
C ASP A 3 10.39 9.27 -7.75
N GLU A 4 11.19 9.42 -8.81
CA GLU A 4 12.38 8.56 -9.11
C GLU A 4 13.70 9.34 -9.10
N GLN A 5 13.86 10.30 -8.20
CA GLN A 5 15.10 11.10 -8.12
C GLN A 5 16.21 10.43 -7.30
N GLU A 6 15.89 9.34 -6.58
CA GLU A 6 16.88 8.59 -5.79
C GLU A 6 17.35 7.36 -6.56
N ASP A 7 18.67 7.13 -6.54
CA ASP A 7 19.29 5.94 -7.09
C ASP A 7 18.67 4.68 -6.43
N PRO A 8 18.17 3.70 -7.20
CA PRO A 8 17.60 2.48 -6.66
C PRO A 8 18.53 1.74 -5.68
N GLU A 9 19.84 1.78 -5.90
CA GLU A 9 20.81 1.11 -5.02
C GLU A 9 20.92 1.81 -3.66
N ILE A 10 20.90 3.16 -3.65
CA ILE A 10 20.90 3.95 -2.42
C ILE A 10 19.61 3.69 -1.62
N PHE A 11 18.47 3.69 -2.33
CA PHE A 11 17.18 3.39 -1.72
C PHE A 11 17.16 2.00 -1.07
N LEU A 12 17.61 0.97 -1.79
CA LEU A 12 17.63 -0.40 -1.29
C LEU A 12 18.58 -0.57 -0.11
N ASN A 13 19.76 0.07 -0.13
CA ASN A 13 20.68 0.06 1.01
C ASN A 13 20.05 0.70 2.26
N ARG A 14 19.35 1.83 2.11
CA ARG A 14 18.62 2.45 3.23
C ARG A 14 17.50 1.54 3.73
N LEU A 15 16.74 0.92 2.83
CA LEU A 15 15.65 0.01 3.15
C LEU A 15 16.15 -1.25 3.85
N GLN A 16 17.32 -1.79 3.49
CA GLN A 16 17.95 -2.93 4.19
C GLN A 16 18.41 -2.56 5.60
N ALA A 17 18.96 -1.35 5.77
CA ALA A 17 19.46 -0.89 7.06
C ALA A 17 18.34 -0.59 8.08
N ASN A 18 17.19 -0.09 7.61
CA ASN A 18 16.02 0.19 8.46
C ASN A 18 14.71 -0.02 7.70
N PRO A 19 14.26 -1.27 7.51
CA PRO A 19 13.06 -1.57 6.72
C PRO A 19 11.81 -0.86 7.26
N GLU A 20 11.59 -0.91 8.57
CA GLU A 20 10.39 -0.36 9.21
C GLU A 20 10.35 1.17 9.12
N GLY A 21 11.47 1.86 9.39
CA GLY A 21 11.54 3.31 9.33
C GLY A 21 11.38 3.84 7.90
N VAL A 22 12.08 3.24 6.94
CA VAL A 22 11.99 3.66 5.53
C VAL A 22 10.60 3.36 4.97
N LEU A 23 10.00 2.22 5.33
CA LEU A 23 8.62 1.92 4.99
C LEU A 23 7.69 3.02 5.52
N ALA A 24 7.81 3.40 6.79
CA ALA A 24 6.96 4.43 7.37
C ALA A 24 7.12 5.78 6.65
N ASP A 25 8.34 6.20 6.37
CA ASP A 25 8.64 7.47 5.71
C ASP A 25 8.10 7.51 4.27
N GLU A 26 8.40 6.48 3.48
CA GLU A 26 7.93 6.40 2.10
C GLU A 26 6.41 6.20 2.02
N TYR A 27 5.84 5.38 2.90
CA TYR A 27 4.40 5.18 2.97
C TYR A 27 3.69 6.51 3.27
N ASN A 28 4.18 7.28 4.24
CA ASN A 28 3.65 8.61 4.55
C ASN A 28 3.78 9.58 3.37
N ARG A 29 4.92 9.58 2.68
CA ARG A 29 5.14 10.38 1.47
C ARG A 29 4.13 10.03 0.37
N TYR A 30 3.85 8.75 0.17
CA TYR A 30 2.91 8.28 -0.86
C TYR A 30 1.45 8.25 -0.40
N ARG A 31 1.17 8.46 0.88
CA ARG A 31 -0.15 8.27 1.49
C ARG A 31 -1.25 9.01 0.75
N GLU A 32 -1.06 10.28 0.42
CA GLU A 32 -2.07 11.07 -0.31
C GLU A 32 -2.35 10.49 -1.70
N ARG A 33 -1.31 10.02 -2.39
CA ARG A 33 -1.43 9.45 -3.73
C ARG A 33 -2.13 8.08 -3.68
N LEU A 34 -1.80 7.25 -2.68
CA LEU A 34 -2.47 5.98 -2.43
C LEU A 34 -3.94 6.21 -2.02
N TRP A 35 -4.22 7.22 -1.20
CA TRP A 35 -5.57 7.60 -0.80
C TRP A 35 -6.46 7.95 -1.99
N ARG A 36 -5.94 8.72 -2.97
CA ARG A 36 -6.67 9.01 -4.21
C ARG A 36 -6.94 7.75 -5.03
N ILE A 37 -5.99 6.81 -5.06
CA ILE A 37 -6.17 5.51 -5.73
C ILE A 37 -7.28 4.69 -5.04
N VAL A 38 -7.29 4.67 -3.70
CA VAL A 38 -8.33 3.99 -2.92
C VAL A 38 -9.69 4.59 -3.20
N ASN A 39 -9.85 5.91 -3.07
CA ASN A 39 -11.14 6.58 -3.32
C ASN A 39 -11.64 6.38 -4.75
N PHE A 40 -10.74 6.36 -5.73
CA PHE A 40 -11.12 6.11 -7.11
C PHE A 40 -11.58 4.65 -7.36
N ARG A 41 -11.06 3.69 -6.60
CA ARG A 41 -11.31 2.25 -6.79
C ARG A 41 -12.34 1.65 -5.83
N LEU A 42 -12.68 2.36 -4.76
CA LEU A 42 -13.69 1.93 -3.81
C LEU A 42 -15.05 1.87 -4.52
N ASP A 43 -15.75 0.74 -4.39
CA ASP A 43 -17.07 0.57 -4.99
C ASP A 43 -18.06 1.57 -4.38
N THR A 44 -18.89 2.21 -5.20
CA THR A 44 -19.88 3.20 -4.75
C THR A 44 -20.81 2.65 -3.65
N ARG A 45 -21.07 1.33 -3.62
CA ARG A 45 -21.90 0.66 -2.61
C ARG A 45 -21.24 0.58 -1.22
N LEU A 46 -19.93 0.78 -1.16
CA LEU A 46 -19.14 0.79 0.07
C LEU A 46 -18.79 2.22 0.53
N LEU A 47 -19.06 3.24 -0.29
CA LEU A 47 -18.91 4.64 0.11
C LEU A 47 -19.74 4.93 1.36
N GLY A 48 -19.11 5.54 2.36
CA GLY A 48 -19.71 5.84 3.66
C GLY A 48 -19.79 4.66 4.64
N ARG A 49 -19.42 3.44 4.22
CA ARG A 49 -19.31 2.25 5.10
C ARG A 49 -17.87 1.81 5.34
N VAL A 50 -16.97 2.19 4.44
CA VAL A 50 -15.55 1.89 4.49
C VAL A 50 -14.80 3.20 4.28
N ASP A 51 -13.88 3.52 5.19
CA ASP A 51 -12.99 4.67 5.03
C ASP A 51 -11.76 4.28 4.19
N ALA A 52 -11.33 5.18 3.32
CA ALA A 52 -10.10 5.01 2.57
C ALA A 52 -8.87 4.95 3.50
N ASP A 53 -8.89 5.68 4.62
CA ASP A 53 -7.82 5.66 5.61
C ASP A 53 -7.72 4.32 6.34
N ASP A 54 -8.83 3.60 6.54
CA ASP A 54 -8.82 2.26 7.12
C ASP A 54 -8.17 1.25 6.17
N ILE A 55 -8.48 1.36 4.86
CA ILE A 55 -7.85 0.54 3.82
C ILE A 55 -6.33 0.81 3.78
N LEU A 56 -5.92 2.07 3.89
CA LEU A 56 -4.50 2.41 3.91
C LEU A 56 -3.82 1.87 5.17
N GLN A 57 -4.44 1.98 6.34
CA GLN A 57 -3.90 1.38 7.57
C GLN A 57 -3.70 -0.13 7.43
N GLU A 58 -4.70 -0.86 6.92
CA GLU A 58 -4.59 -2.30 6.70
C GLU A 58 -3.50 -2.63 5.68
N ALA A 59 -3.39 -1.86 4.59
CA ALA A 59 -2.33 -2.02 3.60
C ALA A 59 -0.92 -1.72 4.16
N TYR A 60 -0.78 -0.79 5.10
CA TYR A 60 0.49 -0.54 5.78
C TYR A 60 0.92 -1.74 6.62
N LEU A 61 -0.02 -2.35 7.37
CA LEU A 61 0.24 -3.56 8.13
C LEU A 61 0.67 -4.71 7.21
N ASP A 62 -0.04 -4.91 6.10
CA ASP A 62 0.36 -5.89 5.07
C ASP A 62 1.77 -5.61 4.54
N ALA A 63 2.10 -4.35 4.22
CA ALA A 63 3.41 -3.96 3.74
C ALA A 63 4.51 -4.23 4.78
N SER A 64 4.25 -3.95 6.06
CA SER A 64 5.21 -4.21 7.15
C SER A 64 5.56 -5.70 7.28
N THR A 65 4.59 -6.58 7.05
CA THR A 65 4.84 -8.04 7.08
C THR A 65 5.55 -8.56 5.83
N ARG A 66 5.42 -7.85 4.70
CA ARG A 66 5.91 -8.31 3.38
C ARG A 66 7.20 -7.62 2.93
N ILE A 67 7.65 -6.59 3.63
CA ILE A 67 8.85 -5.82 3.26
C ILE A 67 10.11 -6.68 3.17
N GLY A 68 10.25 -7.69 4.05
CA GLY A 68 11.37 -8.64 3.96
C GLY A 68 11.39 -9.42 2.65
N HIS A 69 10.23 -9.79 2.10
CA HIS A 69 10.14 -10.43 0.79
C HIS A 69 10.50 -9.46 -0.33
N TYR A 70 10.05 -8.20 -0.25
CA TYR A 70 10.41 -7.17 -1.24
C TYR A 70 11.93 -6.96 -1.29
N LEU A 71 12.60 -6.94 -0.13
CA LEU A 71 14.05 -6.77 -0.04
C LEU A 71 14.84 -7.92 -0.68
N ASN A 72 14.30 -9.14 -0.67
CA ASN A 72 14.95 -10.30 -1.27
C ASN A 72 14.86 -10.30 -2.80
N ASP A 73 13.77 -9.74 -3.37
CA ASP A 73 13.53 -9.69 -4.81
C ASP A 73 12.73 -8.43 -5.20
N PRO A 74 13.39 -7.26 -5.33
CA PRO A 74 12.73 -6.00 -5.67
C PRO A 74 12.46 -5.90 -7.18
N ALA A 75 11.51 -6.69 -7.68
CA ALA A 75 11.15 -6.73 -9.10
C ALA A 75 10.48 -5.46 -9.63
N THR A 76 10.02 -4.56 -8.75
CA THR A 76 9.33 -3.31 -9.12
C THR A 76 9.75 -2.16 -8.20
N THR A 77 9.46 -0.93 -8.61
CA THR A 77 9.67 0.24 -7.76
C THR A 77 8.83 0.14 -6.49
N PHE A 78 9.32 0.72 -5.39
CA PHE A 78 8.67 0.63 -4.09
C PHE A 78 7.22 1.15 -4.11
N PHE A 79 6.96 2.25 -4.83
CA PHE A 79 5.61 2.77 -5.00
C PHE A 79 4.68 1.79 -5.75
N ILE A 80 5.16 1.12 -6.80
CA ILE A 80 4.36 0.13 -7.54
C ILE A 80 4.05 -1.06 -6.64
N TRP A 81 5.01 -1.50 -5.83
CA TRP A 81 4.81 -2.54 -4.84
C TRP A 81 3.75 -2.15 -3.80
N LEU A 82 3.85 -0.95 -3.19
CA LEU A 82 2.83 -0.43 -2.26
C LEU A 82 1.44 -0.34 -2.91
N ARG A 83 1.37 0.16 -4.16
CA ARG A 83 0.12 0.21 -4.92
C ARG A 83 -0.50 -1.17 -5.10
N THR A 84 0.33 -2.19 -5.30
CA THR A 84 -0.12 -3.58 -5.45
C THR A 84 -0.72 -4.09 -4.16
N ILE A 85 -0.09 -3.82 -3.01
CA ILE A 85 -0.62 -4.17 -1.69
C ILE A 85 -1.96 -3.48 -1.44
N VAL A 86 -2.06 -2.17 -1.64
CA VAL A 86 -3.32 -1.41 -1.52
C VAL A 86 -4.43 -2.00 -2.40
N GLY A 87 -4.09 -2.42 -3.62
CA GLY A 87 -5.04 -3.09 -4.52
C GLY A 87 -5.54 -4.44 -3.99
N GLN A 88 -4.68 -5.22 -3.35
CA GLN A 88 -5.06 -6.49 -2.72
C GLN A 88 -5.95 -6.26 -1.50
N THR A 89 -5.58 -5.31 -0.63
CA THR A 89 -6.38 -4.93 0.54
C THR A 89 -7.79 -4.50 0.13
N LEU A 90 -7.93 -3.69 -0.93
CA LEU A 90 -9.22 -3.33 -1.51
C LEU A 90 -10.07 -4.54 -1.91
N ILE A 91 -9.48 -5.52 -2.59
CA ILE A 91 -10.17 -6.75 -3.02
C ILE A 91 -10.66 -7.54 -1.80
N ASP A 92 -9.84 -7.65 -0.76
CA ASP A 92 -10.18 -8.39 0.45
C ASP A 92 -11.28 -7.71 1.27
N VAL A 93 -11.25 -6.38 1.35
CA VAL A 93 -12.31 -5.56 1.94
C VAL A 93 -13.61 -5.74 1.16
N HIS A 94 -13.57 -5.60 -0.18
CA HIS A 94 -14.74 -5.82 -1.03
C HIS A 94 -15.35 -7.22 -0.82
N ARG A 95 -14.50 -8.26 -0.74
CA ARG A 95 -14.95 -9.65 -0.51
C ARG A 95 -15.61 -9.80 0.86
N ARG A 96 -15.03 -9.25 1.93
CA ARG A 96 -15.57 -9.30 3.29
C ARG A 96 -16.95 -8.64 3.37
N HIS A 97 -17.12 -7.44 2.81
CA HIS A 97 -18.39 -6.70 2.91
C HIS A 97 -19.50 -7.26 2.01
N LEU A 98 -19.18 -7.69 0.78
CA LEU A 98 -20.18 -8.31 -0.10
C LEU A 98 -20.58 -9.72 0.40
N GLY A 99 -19.64 -10.45 1.01
CA GLY A 99 -19.94 -11.72 1.67
C GLY A 99 -20.82 -11.56 2.91
N ALA A 100 -20.61 -10.51 3.69
CA ALA A 100 -21.42 -10.20 4.87
C ALA A 100 -22.87 -9.78 4.51
N GLN A 101 -23.09 -9.14 3.36
CA GLN A 101 -24.42 -8.76 2.88
C GLN A 101 -25.27 -9.93 2.34
N LYS A 102 -24.66 -11.11 2.11
CA LYS A 102 -25.37 -12.30 1.60
C LYS A 102 -25.94 -13.21 2.71
N ARG A 103 -25.82 -12.82 3.98
CA ARG A 103 -26.26 -13.60 5.14
C ARG A 103 -27.45 -12.97 5.84
#